data_AF-A0AA87IL95-F1
#
_entry.id   AF-A0AA87IL95-F1
#
_cell.length_a   1.000
_cell.length_b   1.000
_cell.length_c   1.000
_cell.angle_alpha   90.00
_cell.angle_beta   90.00
_cell.angle_gamma   90.00
#
_symmetry.space_group_name_H-M   'P 1'
#
loop_
_entity.id
_entity.type
_entity.pdbx_description
1 polymer ?
#
loop_
_entity_poly.entity_id
_entity_poly.type
_entity_poly.pdbx_seq_one_letter_code
_entity_poly.pdbx_strand_id
1 'polypeptide(L)'
;MSDLLKRKPKRIEKGVTVTPNTTFTLDELPVPPKEPIDEKKPVTKVTPRTPQKTTTVRVSVPMKNKLNAMVTMGLADSVDQLTDLVVDEYISNILTKDQKKQLDIIYDMYKGKTNGK
;
A
#
# COMPACT_ATOMS: atom_id res chain seq x y z
N MET A 1 28.05 -29.82 -48.94
CA MET A 1 28.33 -30.89 -47.98
C MET A 1 29.00 -30.28 -46.77
N SER A 2 28.29 -30.24 -45.65
CA SER A 2 28.63 -29.48 -44.45
C SER A 2 29.58 -30.27 -43.54
N ASP A 3 30.77 -29.74 -43.24
CA ASP A 3 31.72 -30.36 -42.30
C ASP A 3 32.02 -29.46 -41.10
N LEU A 4 30.96 -28.96 -40.44
CA LEU A 4 31.04 -28.21 -39.18
C LEU A 4 30.57 -29.02 -37.96
N LEU A 5 30.02 -30.22 -38.14
CA LEU A 5 29.50 -31.05 -37.03
C LEU A 5 30.53 -32.03 -36.43
N LYS A 6 31.75 -32.12 -36.97
CA LYS A 6 32.75 -33.10 -36.49
C LYS A 6 33.77 -32.54 -35.50
N ARG A 7 33.74 -31.24 -35.18
CA ARG A 7 34.68 -30.66 -34.21
C ARG A 7 34.05 -30.63 -32.82
N LYS A 8 34.57 -31.48 -31.93
CA LYS A 8 34.24 -31.46 -30.50
C LYS A 8 34.49 -30.05 -29.96
N PRO A 9 33.56 -29.44 -29.22
CA PRO A 9 33.77 -28.11 -28.67
C PRO A 9 34.93 -28.15 -27.68
N LYS A 10 35.95 -27.31 -27.93
CA LYS A 10 37.05 -27.11 -26.98
C LYS A 10 36.43 -26.51 -25.72
N ARG A 11 36.57 -27.20 -24.59
CA ARG A 11 36.01 -26.78 -23.30
C ARG A 11 36.62 -25.42 -22.96
N ILE A 12 35.80 -24.37 -22.92
CA ILE A 12 36.24 -23.05 -22.49
C ILE A 12 36.56 -23.17 -21.00
N GLU A 13 37.82 -22.94 -20.65
CA GLU A 13 38.24 -22.86 -19.25
C GLU A 13 37.55 -21.63 -18.65
N LYS A 14 36.54 -21.89 -17.82
CA LYS A 14 35.87 -20.83 -17.08
C LYS A 14 36.91 -20.24 -16.14
N GLY A 15 37.19 -18.94 -16.31
CA GLY A 15 38.12 -18.21 -15.45
C GLY A 15 37.77 -18.39 -13.98
N VAL A 16 38.80 -18.33 -13.13
CA VAL A 16 38.71 -18.50 -11.67
C VAL A 16 37.52 -17.71 -11.13
N THR A 17 36.64 -18.39 -10.39
CA THR A 17 35.53 -17.74 -9.70
C THR A 17 36.09 -16.82 -8.63
N VAL A 18 36.16 -15.52 -8.95
CA VAL A 18 36.59 -14.49 -8.00
C VAL A 18 35.43 -14.22 -7.06
N THR A 19 35.53 -14.74 -5.83
CA THR A 19 34.64 -14.35 -4.74
C THR A 19 35.07 -12.98 -4.23
N PRO A 20 34.15 -12.00 -4.10
CA PRO A 20 34.49 -10.70 -3.54
C PRO A 20 34.96 -10.82 -2.09
N ASN A 21 36.07 -10.16 -1.74
CA ASN A 21 36.64 -10.18 -0.40
C ASN A 21 35.80 -9.45 0.66
N THR A 22 34.75 -8.70 0.26
CA THR A 22 33.91 -7.95 1.19
C THR A 22 32.45 -8.35 1.02
N THR A 23 32.05 -9.35 1.78
CA THR A 23 30.64 -9.68 1.99
C THR A 23 30.17 -8.86 3.19
N PHE A 24 29.29 -7.88 2.96
CA PHE A 24 28.71 -7.10 4.06
C PHE A 24 27.68 -7.96 4.80
N THR A 25 28.00 -8.34 6.04
CA THR A 25 27.05 -8.88 7.01
C THR A 25 26.42 -7.72 7.77
N LEU A 26 25.10 -7.71 7.91
CA LEU A 26 24.33 -6.64 8.58
C LEU A 26 24.65 -6.46 10.07
N ASP A 27 25.47 -7.34 10.66
CA ASP A 27 25.87 -7.30 12.07
C ASP A 27 27.02 -6.33 12.37
N GLU A 28 27.69 -5.75 11.36
CA GLU A 28 28.85 -4.84 11.54
C GLU A 28 28.51 -3.34 11.37
N LEU A 29 27.23 -2.97 11.42
CA LEU A 29 26.88 -1.55 11.48
C LEU A 29 27.24 -1.01 12.89
N PRO A 30 28.09 0.02 13.00
CA PRO A 30 28.35 0.68 14.28
C PRO A 30 27.03 1.25 14.80
N VAL A 31 26.58 0.72 15.94
CA VAL A 31 25.47 1.28 16.70
C VAL A 31 25.88 2.70 17.11
N PRO A 32 25.20 3.76 16.63
CA PRO A 32 25.51 5.10 17.10
C PRO A 32 25.21 5.17 18.60
N PRO A 33 26.03 5.92 19.39
CA PRO A 33 25.85 6.05 20.82
C PRO A 33 24.44 6.57 21.13
N LYS A 34 23.82 5.96 22.14
CA LYS A 34 22.52 6.35 22.68
C LYS A 34 22.61 7.77 23.25
N GLU A 35 22.21 8.75 22.45
CA GLU A 35 21.75 10.04 22.98
C GLU A 35 20.27 9.90 23.37
N PRO A 36 19.84 10.35 24.56
CA PRO A 36 18.45 10.31 24.97
C PRO A 36 17.70 11.44 24.25
N ILE A 37 17.26 11.17 23.02
CA ILE A 37 16.32 12.05 22.33
C ILE A 37 14.92 11.65 22.77
N ASP A 38 14.38 12.48 23.64
CA ASP A 38 12.99 12.50 24.08
C ASP A 38 12.11 12.90 22.87
N GLU A 39 11.86 11.96 21.96
CA GLU A 39 10.84 12.08 20.92
C GLU A 39 9.92 10.87 20.98
N LYS A 40 8.95 10.94 21.90
CA LYS A 40 7.70 10.18 21.80
C LYS A 40 6.97 10.61 20.52
N LYS A 41 7.34 10.05 19.36
CA LYS A 41 6.37 9.87 18.29
C LYS A 41 5.32 8.91 18.83
N PRO A 42 4.03 9.30 18.88
CA PRO A 42 3.00 8.41 19.34
C PRO A 42 2.96 7.24 18.36
N VAL A 43 3.38 6.06 18.82
CA VAL A 43 2.99 4.80 18.22
C VAL A 43 1.48 4.74 18.41
N THR A 44 0.75 5.29 17.43
CA THR A 44 -0.69 5.13 17.35
C THR A 44 -0.92 3.63 17.32
N LYS A 45 -1.42 3.09 18.43
CA LYS A 45 -1.85 1.71 18.54
C LYS A 45 -2.81 1.48 17.39
N VAL A 46 -2.35 0.73 16.38
CA VAL A 46 -3.21 0.28 15.29
C VAL A 46 -4.17 -0.71 15.94
N THR A 47 -5.32 -0.21 16.37
CA THR A 47 -6.44 -1.07 16.75
C THR A 47 -6.67 -2.03 15.59
N PRO A 48 -6.69 -3.35 15.81
CA PRO A 48 -6.94 -4.30 14.75
C PRO A 48 -8.33 -4.00 14.21
N ARG A 49 -8.39 -3.36 13.04
CA ARG A 49 -9.64 -3.12 12.34
C ARG A 49 -10.22 -4.50 12.06
N THR A 50 -11.43 -4.75 12.55
CA THR A 50 -12.21 -5.94 12.19
C THR A 50 -12.14 -6.11 10.67
N PRO A 51 -11.86 -7.32 10.15
CA PRO A 51 -11.68 -7.53 8.73
C PRO A 51 -13.00 -7.18 8.03
N GLN A 52 -13.04 -5.98 7.44
CA GLN A 52 -14.19 -5.54 6.69
C GLN A 52 -14.20 -6.26 5.36
N LYS A 53 -15.40 -6.59 4.88
CA LYS A 53 -15.57 -7.21 3.56
C LYS A 53 -15.14 -6.20 2.51
N THR A 54 -14.06 -6.49 1.79
CA THR A 54 -13.58 -5.62 0.72
C THR A 54 -14.49 -5.76 -0.50
N THR A 55 -14.79 -4.63 -1.13
CA THR A 55 -15.50 -4.58 -2.41
C THR A 55 -14.71 -3.71 -3.39
N THR A 56 -14.89 -3.95 -4.69
CA THR A 56 -14.17 -3.19 -5.72
C THR A 56 -15.13 -2.23 -6.42
N VAL A 57 -14.83 -0.94 -6.38
CA VAL A 57 -15.55 0.10 -7.12
C VAL A 57 -14.85 0.37 -8.44
N ARG A 58 -15.60 0.43 -9.54
CA ARG A 58 -15.07 0.83 -10.84
C ARG A 58 -15.05 2.36 -10.93
N VAL A 59 -13.87 2.93 -11.07
CA VAL A 59 -13.64 4.37 -11.23
C VAL A 59 -12.92 4.67 -12.55
N SER A 60 -13.10 5.89 -13.03
CA SER A 60 -12.39 6.37 -14.22
C SER A 60 -10.88 6.44 -13.98
N VAL A 61 -10.10 6.25 -15.04
CA VAL A 61 -8.63 6.35 -15.01
C VAL A 61 -8.12 7.66 -14.39
N PRO A 62 -8.64 8.86 -14.77
CA PRO A 62 -8.19 10.10 -14.15
C PRO A 62 -8.51 10.16 -12.65
N MET A 63 -9.65 9.60 -12.21
CA MET A 63 -10.00 9.59 -10.78
C MET A 63 -9.07 8.67 -9.98
N LYS A 64 -8.78 7.47 -10.50
CA LYS A 64 -7.79 6.56 -9.90
C LYS A 64 -6.45 7.28 -9.71
N ASN A 65 -5.97 7.99 -10.73
CA ASN A 65 -4.69 8.68 -10.66
C ASN A 65 -4.69 9.81 -9.62
N LYS A 66 -5.81 10.55 -9.50
CA LYS A 66 -5.97 11.59 -8.46
C LYS A 66 -5.95 10.99 -7.05
N LEU A 67 -6.70 9.91 -6.82
CA LEU A 67 -6.71 9.23 -5.52
C LEU A 67 -5.32 8.71 -5.14
N ASN A 68 -4.62 8.08 -6.09
CA ASN A 68 -3.26 7.63 -5.88
C ASN A 68 -2.31 8.80 -5.59
N ALA A 69 -2.44 9.92 -6.30
CA ALA A 69 -1.62 11.11 -6.05
C ALA A 69 -1.83 11.66 -4.63
N MET A 70 -3.08 11.73 -4.17
CA MET A 70 -3.41 12.17 -2.81
C MET A 70 -2.85 11.24 -1.73
N VAL A 71 -2.90 9.92 -1.96
CA VAL A 71 -2.25 8.95 -1.07
C VAL A 71 -0.73 9.14 -1.06
N THR A 72 -0.10 9.35 -2.22
CA THR A 72 1.36 9.62 -2.28
C THR A 72 1.76 10.95 -1.64
N MET A 73 0.85 11.92 -1.57
CA MET A 73 1.06 13.19 -0.86
C MET A 73 0.97 13.04 0.66
N GLY A 74 0.56 11.88 1.18
CA GLY A 74 0.50 11.61 2.63
C GLY A 74 -0.77 12.10 3.31
N LEU A 75 -1.85 12.36 2.57
CA LEU A 75 -3.16 12.71 3.17
C LEU A 75 -3.80 11.53 3.92
N ALA A 76 -3.52 10.30 3.49
CA ALA A 76 -4.01 9.08 4.11
C ALA A 76 -3.10 7.89 3.75
N ASP A 77 -3.05 6.86 4.60
CA ASP A 77 -2.23 5.66 4.37
C ASP A 77 -2.83 4.73 3.30
N SER A 78 -4.13 4.87 3.03
CA SER A 78 -4.87 4.04 2.08
C SER A 78 -5.94 4.83 1.33
N VAL A 79 -6.29 4.35 0.13
CA VAL A 79 -7.37 4.93 -0.68
C VAL A 79 -8.71 4.87 0.06
N ASP A 80 -8.95 3.82 0.85
CA ASP A 80 -10.16 3.61 1.64
C ASP A 80 -10.34 4.70 2.71
N GLN A 81 -9.28 4.96 3.50
CA GLN A 81 -9.26 6.04 4.47
C GLN A 81 -9.41 7.42 3.83
N LEU A 82 -8.80 7.64 2.65
CA LEU A 82 -8.95 8.88 1.92
C LEU A 82 -10.40 9.10 1.48
N THR A 83 -11.06 8.05 0.98
CA THR A 83 -12.45 8.14 0.56
C THR A 83 -13.38 8.39 1.74
N ASP A 84 -13.15 7.74 2.89
CA ASP A 84 -13.90 8.00 4.11
C ASP A 84 -13.78 9.47 4.54
N LEU A 85 -12.55 9.99 4.57
CA LEU A 85 -12.31 11.38 4.96
C LEU A 85 -13.01 12.38 4.04
N VAL A 86 -12.95 12.16 2.72
CA VAL A 86 -13.63 13.03 1.75
C VAL A 86 -15.15 12.96 1.89
N VAL A 87 -15.70 11.77 2.16
CA VAL A 87 -17.13 11.58 2.37
C VAL A 87 -17.59 12.25 3.66
N ASP A 88 -16.84 12.09 4.75
CA ASP A 88 -17.14 12.70 6.05
C ASP A 88 -17.07 14.23 5.98
N GLU A 89 -16.08 14.78 5.26
CA GLU A 89 -15.97 16.22 5.03
C GLU A 89 -17.17 16.74 4.23
N TYR A 90 -17.57 16.02 3.18
CA TYR A 90 -18.73 16.38 2.38
C TYR A 90 -20.03 16.37 3.19
N ILE A 91 -20.24 15.34 4.01
CA ILE A 91 -21.42 15.22 4.89
C ILE A 91 -21.45 16.33 5.94
N SER A 92 -20.28 16.68 6.49
CA SER A 92 -20.17 17.65 7.58
C SER A 92 -20.30 19.09 7.12
N ASN A 93 -19.70 19.43 5.96
CA ASN A 93 -19.54 20.82 5.53
C ASN A 93 -20.54 21.25 4.45
N ILE A 94 -20.97 20.34 3.58
CA ILE A 94 -21.74 20.70 2.37
C ILE A 94 -23.21 20.31 2.52
N LEU A 95 -23.50 19.23 3.25
CA LEU A 95 -24.83 18.65 3.27
C LEU A 95 -25.78 19.39 4.25
N THR A 96 -26.99 19.71 3.77
CA THR A 96 -28.05 20.27 4.63
C THR A 96 -28.64 19.20 5.56
N LYS A 97 -29.25 19.62 6.68
CA LYS A 97 -29.80 18.69 7.69
C LYS A 97 -30.81 17.69 7.11
N ASP A 98 -31.60 18.09 6.13
CA ASP A 98 -32.60 17.22 5.52
C ASP A 98 -31.97 16.21 4.56
N GLN A 99 -30.99 16.62 3.77
CA GLN A 99 -30.22 15.73 2.90
C GLN A 99 -29.41 14.71 3.71
N LYS A 100 -28.91 15.09 4.89
CA LYS A 100 -28.25 14.15 5.80
C LYS A 100 -29.19 13.04 6.27
N LYS A 101 -30.41 13.38 6.69
CA LYS A 101 -31.43 12.39 7.05
C LYS A 101 -31.78 11.46 5.89
N GLN A 102 -31.87 11.99 4.67
CA GLN A 102 -32.10 11.18 3.48
C GLN A 102 -30.97 10.19 3.23
N LEU A 103 -29.72 10.63 3.39
CA LEU A 103 -28.54 9.77 3.28
C LEU A 103 -28.59 8.64 4.32
N ASP A 104 -28.86 8.97 5.58
CA ASP A 104 -28.93 7.99 6.68
C ASP A 104 -30.00 6.91 6.40
N ILE A 105 -31.19 7.31 5.94
CA ILE A 105 -32.27 6.37 5.57
C ILE A 105 -31.83 5.44 4.43
N ILE A 106 -31.17 5.99 3.41
CA ILE A 106 -30.69 5.20 2.26
C ILE A 106 -29.58 4.22 2.70
N TYR A 107 -28.67 4.67 3.56
CA TYR A 107 -27.61 3.84 4.11
C TYR A 107 -28.16 2.67 4.93
N ASP A 108 -29.16 2.93 5.78
CA ASP A 108 -29.82 1.90 6.57
C ASP A 108 -30.51 0.86 5.69
N MET A 109 -31.11 1.26 4.56
CA MET A 109 -31.66 0.31 3.59
C MET A 109 -30.58 -0.60 2.98
N TYR A 110 -29.40 -0.08 2.66
CA TYR A 110 -28.30 -0.89 2.13
C TYR A 110 -27.75 -1.85 3.18
N LYS A 111 -27.60 -1.40 4.43
CA LYS A 111 -27.16 -2.25 5.55
C LYS A 111 -28.17 -3.36 5.83
N GLY A 112 -29.46 -3.02 5.89
CA GLY A 112 -30.56 -3.97 6.14
C GLY A 112 -30.66 -5.08 5.09
N LYS A 113 -30.40 -4.78 3.82
CA LYS A 113 -30.40 -5.78 2.73
C LYS A 113 -29.33 -6.86 2.88
N THR A 114 -28.25 -6.59 3.63
CA THR A 114 -27.16 -7.57 3.80
C THR A 114 -27.45 -8.67 4.82
N ASN A 115 -28.47 -8.48 5.68
CA ASN A 115 -28.85 -9.42 6.75
C ASN A 115 -30.03 -10.33 6.38
N GLY A 116 -30.55 -10.24 5.15
CA GLY A 116 -31.75 -10.95 4.69
C GLY A 116 -31.48 -12.24 3.90
N LYS A 117 -30.37 -12.93 4.18
CA LYS A 117 -30.08 -14.26 3.61
C LYS A 117 -29.78 -15.25 4.73
#